data_AF-A0AAV7XMZ6-F1
#
_entry.id   AF-A0AAV7XMZ6-F1
#
_cell.length_a   1.000
_cell.length_b   1.000
_cell.length_c   1.000
_cell.angle_alpha   90.00
_cell.angle_beta   90.00
_cell.angle_gamma   90.00
#
_symmetry.space_group_name_H-M   'P 1'
#
loop_
_entity.id
_entity.type
_entity.pdbx_description
1 polymer ?
#
loop_
_entity_poly.entity_id
_entity_poly.type
_entity_poly.pdbx_seq_one_letter_code
_entity_poly.pdbx_strand_id
1 'polypeptide(L)'
;MELVPEGKNFRLVQEAELPGILEFLSGHLPAALKFHQALKTFLNDRVWDFHFYVSKSWPDEPVALHFPGMTCSPNGHLYESFGVFCPLDRLDSLFLLRDEDVLLDWSKPIFLNFTHESILGRIECFYKDIGTLDKLCGDVYVCDEVQDQDLDSLPLVDADLQELRTEHAKDIHGLYPANDMECLEVFEKLLRSLPSYGVFSSTGELAAWMVQSYYGAMFSMQTRPQFRRKGYGTHLAQSLTKLVMQRGYIPFVIIRPENEASLGLYQKLGFRRAYRTVRAVLRPAGCPRHPEDAIVLMEGIVDAAHIAEVPIEFVDVPAAFADDARAEHLADAIPDAIPAPEAFRISGDEVRARGRRRGGGVAFEVAVGGHCLTAPSAPPR
;
A
#
# COMPACT_ATOMS: atom_id res chain seq x y z
N MET A 1 23.31 -5.06 -13.09
CA MET A 1 22.53 -5.78 -14.13
C MET A 1 21.93 -4.73 -15.04
N GLU A 2 21.99 -4.90 -16.36
CA GLU A 2 21.46 -3.91 -17.31
C GLU A 2 19.93 -3.96 -17.35
N LEU A 3 19.29 -2.80 -17.47
CA LEU A 3 17.84 -2.69 -17.63
C LEU A 3 17.42 -3.32 -18.97
N VAL A 4 16.41 -4.18 -18.95
CA VAL A 4 15.96 -4.93 -20.12
C VAL A 4 14.84 -4.12 -20.76
N PRO A 5 15.01 -3.56 -21.97
CA PRO A 5 14.02 -2.67 -22.57
C PRO A 5 12.72 -3.39 -22.95
N GLU A 6 12.81 -4.69 -23.28
CA GLU A 6 11.69 -5.47 -23.77
C GLU A 6 11.79 -6.92 -23.27
N GLY A 7 10.71 -7.38 -22.61
CA GLY A 7 10.50 -8.77 -22.28
C GLY A 7 9.84 -9.53 -23.42
N LYS A 8 9.42 -10.77 -23.17
CA LYS A 8 8.64 -11.54 -24.15
C LYS A 8 7.25 -10.94 -24.35
N ASN A 9 6.57 -10.62 -23.26
CA ASN A 9 5.18 -10.14 -23.22
C ASN A 9 5.07 -8.67 -22.78
N PHE A 10 6.13 -8.11 -22.21
CA PHE A 10 6.13 -6.77 -21.64
C PHE A 10 7.15 -5.84 -22.32
N ARG A 11 6.92 -4.54 -22.26
CA ARG A 11 7.85 -3.50 -22.70
C ARG A 11 8.06 -2.48 -21.60
N LEU A 12 9.26 -1.92 -21.52
CA LEU A 12 9.54 -0.79 -20.65
C LEU A 12 8.68 0.41 -21.08
N VAL A 13 8.08 1.07 -20.10
CA VAL A 13 7.24 2.25 -20.29
C VAL A 13 8.12 3.48 -20.49
N GLN A 14 7.82 4.29 -21.50
CA GLN A 14 8.47 5.59 -21.65
C GLN A 14 7.90 6.60 -20.64
N GLU A 15 8.73 7.51 -20.14
CA GLU A 15 8.32 8.45 -19.09
C GLU A 15 7.08 9.29 -19.49
N ALA A 16 6.94 9.65 -20.76
CA ALA A 16 5.79 10.39 -21.28
C ALA A 16 4.47 9.61 -21.25
N GLU A 17 4.51 8.28 -21.17
CA GLU A 17 3.31 7.41 -21.10
C GLU A 17 2.80 7.26 -19.66
N LEU A 18 3.66 7.49 -18.65
CA LEU A 18 3.34 7.26 -17.24
C LEU A 18 2.09 8.02 -16.75
N PRO A 19 1.85 9.30 -17.09
CA PRO A 19 0.62 9.97 -16.69
C PRO A 19 -0.65 9.32 -17.25
N GLY A 20 -0.60 8.81 -18.48
CA GLY A 20 -1.74 8.10 -19.09
C GLY A 20 -2.01 6.74 -18.44
N ILE A 21 -0.96 6.04 -18.00
CA ILE A 21 -1.09 4.81 -17.23
C ILE A 21 -1.66 5.10 -15.84
N LEU A 22 -1.23 6.19 -15.19
CA LEU A 22 -1.77 6.60 -13.90
C LEU A 22 -3.28 6.86 -14.00
N GLU A 23 -3.72 7.59 -15.03
CA GLU A 23 -5.15 7.85 -15.29
C GLU A 23 -5.93 6.55 -15.54
N PHE A 24 -5.37 5.61 -16.33
CA PHE A 24 -5.98 4.30 -16.53
C PHE A 24 -6.17 3.56 -15.19
N LEU A 25 -5.16 3.57 -14.33
CA LEU A 25 -5.20 2.94 -13.01
C LEU A 25 -6.25 3.59 -12.08
N SER A 26 -6.53 4.90 -12.23
CA SER A 26 -7.57 5.58 -11.45
C SER A 26 -8.95 4.97 -11.67
N GLY A 27 -9.25 4.48 -12.87
CA GLY A 27 -10.49 3.77 -13.21
C GLY A 27 -10.66 2.41 -12.53
N HIS A 28 -9.62 1.90 -11.87
CA HIS A 28 -9.60 0.59 -11.20
C HIS A 28 -9.39 0.70 -9.68
N LEU A 29 -9.56 1.90 -9.10
CA LEU A 29 -9.54 2.07 -7.65
C LEU A 29 -10.79 1.46 -6.98
N PRO A 30 -10.68 0.89 -5.77
CA PRO A 30 -9.48 0.81 -4.94
C PRO A 30 -8.55 -0.37 -5.29
N ALA A 31 -8.92 -1.31 -6.16
CA ALA A 31 -8.12 -2.51 -6.43
C ALA A 31 -6.71 -2.19 -6.98
N ALA A 32 -6.57 -1.08 -7.72
CA ALA A 32 -5.30 -0.59 -8.24
C ALA A 32 -4.46 0.22 -7.23
N LEU A 33 -4.98 0.51 -6.04
CA LEU A 33 -4.51 1.60 -5.17
C LEU A 33 -3.00 1.58 -4.90
N LYS A 34 -2.44 0.41 -4.54
CA LYS A 34 -0.99 0.28 -4.29
C LYS A 34 -0.17 0.64 -5.54
N PHE A 35 -0.51 0.06 -6.70
CA PHE A 35 0.25 0.27 -7.93
C PHE A 35 0.07 1.70 -8.45
N HIS A 36 -1.17 2.20 -8.40
CA HIS A 36 -1.51 3.58 -8.73
C HIS A 36 -0.70 4.57 -7.90
N GLN A 37 -0.68 4.43 -6.56
CA GLN A 37 0.03 5.38 -5.71
C GLN A 37 1.55 5.17 -5.71
N ALA A 38 2.06 3.99 -6.06
CA ALA A 38 3.48 3.81 -6.37
C ALA A 38 3.90 4.60 -7.62
N LEU A 39 3.12 4.52 -8.70
CA LEU A 39 3.37 5.31 -9.90
C LEU A 39 3.22 6.81 -9.64
N LYS A 40 2.19 7.22 -8.89
CA LYS A 40 1.98 8.62 -8.50
C LYS A 40 3.16 9.17 -7.70
N THR A 41 3.64 8.43 -6.70
CA THR A 41 4.80 8.84 -5.89
C THR A 41 6.08 8.87 -6.71
N PHE A 42 6.26 7.93 -7.65
CA PHE A 42 7.38 7.96 -8.58
C PHE A 42 7.36 9.23 -9.45
N LEU A 43 6.20 9.60 -10.01
CA LEU A 43 6.06 10.80 -10.83
C LEU A 43 6.29 12.10 -10.05
N ASN A 44 5.79 12.17 -8.81
CA ASN A 44 5.84 13.37 -8.00
C ASN A 44 7.20 13.56 -7.30
N ASP A 45 7.77 12.48 -6.77
CA ASP A 45 8.81 12.55 -5.75
C ASP A 45 10.08 11.75 -6.12
N ARG A 46 9.99 10.78 -7.05
CA ARG A 46 11.12 9.92 -7.50
C ARG A 46 11.97 9.36 -6.35
N VAL A 47 11.31 8.91 -5.28
CA VAL A 47 11.98 8.42 -4.05
C VAL A 47 12.83 7.18 -4.30
N TRP A 48 12.48 6.37 -5.31
CA TRP A 48 13.20 5.17 -5.67
C TRP A 48 13.19 4.95 -7.18
N ASP A 49 14.20 4.24 -7.69
CA ASP A 49 14.35 3.93 -9.10
C ASP A 49 13.48 2.73 -9.48
N PHE A 50 12.19 3.01 -9.70
CA PHE A 50 11.25 2.03 -10.25
C PHE A 50 11.24 2.07 -11.78
N HIS A 51 11.25 0.89 -12.38
CA HIS A 51 11.13 0.67 -13.81
C HIS A 51 9.77 0.05 -14.10
N PHE A 52 8.91 0.81 -14.77
CA PHE A 52 7.54 0.38 -15.09
C PHE A 52 7.50 -0.32 -16.44
N TYR A 53 6.76 -1.41 -16.50
CA TYR A 53 6.50 -2.18 -17.70
C TYR A 53 5.00 -2.32 -17.90
N VAL A 54 4.57 -2.39 -19.15
CA VAL A 54 3.20 -2.76 -19.53
C VAL A 54 3.27 -3.90 -20.54
N SER A 55 2.18 -4.66 -20.66
CA SER A 55 2.04 -5.63 -21.74
C SER A 55 2.24 -4.95 -23.11
N LYS A 56 2.77 -5.69 -24.09
CA LYS A 56 2.97 -5.15 -25.45
C LYS A 56 1.66 -4.74 -26.13
N SER A 57 0.56 -5.36 -25.73
CA SER A 57 -0.81 -5.11 -26.18
C SER A 57 -1.56 -4.08 -25.31
N TRP A 58 -0.89 -3.36 -24.41
CA TRP A 58 -1.53 -2.35 -23.57
C TRP A 58 -2.25 -1.28 -24.42
N PRO A 59 -3.50 -0.90 -24.08
CA PRO A 59 -4.28 -1.27 -22.88
C PRO A 59 -5.20 -2.50 -23.04
N ASP A 60 -5.17 -3.20 -24.17
CA ASP A 60 -6.13 -4.28 -24.47
C ASP A 60 -5.96 -5.50 -23.54
N GLU A 61 -4.72 -5.85 -23.17
CA GLU A 61 -4.41 -6.84 -22.12
C GLU A 61 -3.74 -6.14 -20.94
N PRO A 62 -4.51 -5.54 -20.01
CA PRO A 62 -4.01 -4.55 -19.07
C PRO A 62 -3.25 -5.18 -17.89
N VAL A 63 -2.01 -5.58 -18.13
CA VAL A 63 -1.07 -6.01 -17.09
C VAL A 63 0.08 -5.02 -17.03
N ALA A 64 0.32 -4.47 -15.85
CA ALA A 64 1.44 -3.57 -15.59
C ALA A 64 2.34 -4.14 -14.49
N LEU A 65 3.64 -3.93 -14.62
CA LEU A 65 4.66 -4.36 -13.68
C LEU A 65 5.52 -3.17 -13.26
N HIS A 66 6.11 -3.24 -12.07
CA HIS A 66 7.26 -2.42 -11.76
C HIS A 66 8.35 -3.25 -11.09
N PHE A 67 9.60 -2.95 -11.44
CA PHE A 67 10.79 -3.52 -10.83
C PHE A 67 11.63 -2.41 -10.17
N PRO A 68 12.24 -2.67 -9.01
CA PRO A 68 12.01 -3.84 -8.18
C PRO A 68 10.61 -3.77 -7.51
N GLY A 69 10.15 -4.88 -6.95
CA GLY A 69 8.91 -4.97 -6.16
C GLY A 69 9.09 -4.60 -4.69
N MET A 70 10.34 -4.56 -4.23
CA MET A 70 10.81 -4.14 -2.91
C MET A 70 12.18 -3.48 -3.03
N THR A 71 12.58 -2.65 -2.06
CA THR A 71 13.84 -1.89 -2.19
C THR A 71 15.08 -2.63 -1.71
N CYS A 72 14.90 -3.76 -1.00
CA CYS A 72 15.98 -4.68 -0.66
C CYS A 72 15.54 -6.10 -0.98
N SER A 73 16.02 -6.64 -2.10
CA SER A 73 15.78 -8.04 -2.45
C SER A 73 16.96 -8.91 -1.95
N PRO A 74 16.71 -10.16 -1.52
CA PRO A 74 17.74 -10.95 -0.84
C PRO A 74 19.05 -11.18 -1.62
N ASN A 75 19.00 -11.25 -2.96
CA ASN A 75 20.20 -11.43 -3.78
C ASN A 75 20.60 -10.15 -4.54
N GLY A 76 19.95 -9.01 -4.27
CA GLY A 76 20.21 -7.74 -4.93
C GLY A 76 19.93 -7.73 -6.44
N HIS A 77 19.12 -8.66 -6.96
CA HIS A 77 18.76 -8.70 -8.37
C HIS A 77 17.50 -7.88 -8.66
N LEU A 78 17.56 -7.00 -9.66
CA LEU A 78 16.44 -6.12 -10.03
C LEU A 78 15.13 -6.88 -10.31
N TYR A 79 15.22 -8.00 -11.02
CA TYR A 79 14.04 -8.75 -11.50
C TYR A 79 13.57 -9.86 -10.57
N GLU A 80 14.21 -10.07 -9.42
CA GLU A 80 13.76 -11.11 -8.47
C GLU A 80 12.58 -10.67 -7.63
N SER A 81 12.21 -9.38 -7.69
CA SER A 81 10.99 -8.85 -7.07
C SER A 81 10.25 -7.93 -8.02
N PHE A 82 8.93 -8.00 -8.02
CA PHE A 82 8.09 -7.08 -8.80
C PHE A 82 6.78 -6.74 -8.12
N GLY A 83 6.27 -5.55 -8.44
CA GLY A 83 4.86 -5.22 -8.23
C GLY A 83 4.08 -5.49 -9.50
N VAL A 84 2.81 -5.88 -9.35
CA VAL A 84 1.92 -6.19 -10.48
C VAL A 84 0.55 -5.57 -10.27
N PHE A 85 -0.02 -5.08 -11.37
CA PHE A 85 -1.42 -4.70 -11.49
C PHE A 85 -2.08 -5.48 -12.62
N CYS A 86 -3.32 -5.91 -12.39
CA CYS A 86 -4.24 -6.41 -13.40
C CYS A 86 -5.68 -6.13 -12.93
N PRO A 87 -6.58 -5.63 -13.79
CA PRO A 87 -8.00 -5.50 -13.47
C PRO A 87 -8.61 -6.83 -13.03
N LEU A 88 -9.45 -6.79 -12.00
CA LEU A 88 -10.01 -8.00 -11.38
C LEU A 88 -10.97 -8.76 -12.31
N ASP A 89 -11.55 -8.10 -13.30
CA ASP A 89 -12.39 -8.66 -14.36
C ASP A 89 -11.57 -9.17 -15.56
N ARG A 90 -10.25 -8.97 -15.56
CA ARG A 90 -9.32 -9.35 -16.64
C ARG A 90 -8.16 -10.23 -16.17
N LEU A 91 -8.31 -10.91 -15.01
CA LEU A 91 -7.28 -11.78 -14.41
C LEU A 91 -6.77 -12.88 -15.35
N ASP A 92 -7.54 -13.29 -16.37
CA ASP A 92 -7.06 -14.23 -17.37
C ASP A 92 -5.80 -13.74 -18.08
N SER A 93 -5.66 -12.43 -18.29
CA SER A 93 -4.48 -11.77 -18.90
C SER A 93 -3.17 -12.04 -18.14
N LEU A 94 -3.23 -12.53 -16.90
CA LEU A 94 -2.04 -12.95 -16.14
C LEU A 94 -1.33 -14.19 -16.74
N PHE A 95 -1.89 -14.82 -17.79
CA PHE A 95 -1.12 -15.77 -18.62
C PHE A 95 0.17 -15.13 -19.19
N LEU A 96 0.16 -13.81 -19.43
CA LEU A 96 1.33 -13.06 -19.89
C LEU A 96 2.51 -13.18 -18.90
N LEU A 97 2.25 -13.30 -17.59
CA LEU A 97 3.31 -13.54 -16.60
C LEU A 97 3.84 -14.97 -16.68
N ARG A 98 2.93 -15.95 -16.80
CA ARG A 98 3.29 -17.36 -16.88
C ARG A 98 4.27 -17.62 -18.03
N ASP A 99 4.01 -16.99 -19.17
CA ASP A 99 4.77 -17.23 -20.40
C ASP A 99 5.98 -16.29 -20.55
N GLU A 100 6.17 -15.33 -19.63
CA GLU A 100 7.32 -14.42 -19.60
C GLU A 100 8.56 -15.12 -19.03
N ASP A 101 9.64 -15.15 -19.81
CA ASP A 101 10.90 -15.84 -19.52
C ASP A 101 12.15 -14.95 -19.75
N VAL A 102 11.95 -13.68 -20.13
CA VAL A 102 13.02 -12.69 -20.31
C VAL A 102 13.16 -11.81 -19.08
N LEU A 103 12.03 -11.29 -18.57
CA LEU A 103 12.03 -10.48 -17.35
C LEU A 103 11.91 -11.33 -16.08
N LEU A 104 11.23 -12.47 -16.14
CA LEU A 104 10.91 -13.30 -14.98
C LEU A 104 11.56 -14.67 -15.12
N ASP A 105 12.41 -15.02 -14.17
CA ASP A 105 13.03 -16.34 -14.08
C ASP A 105 12.32 -17.18 -13.02
N TRP A 106 11.27 -17.89 -13.42
CA TRP A 106 10.48 -18.77 -12.53
C TRP A 106 11.28 -19.95 -11.97
N SER A 107 12.48 -20.22 -12.47
CA SER A 107 13.40 -21.23 -11.93
C SER A 107 14.20 -20.74 -10.71
N LYS A 108 14.00 -19.48 -10.31
CA LYS A 108 14.59 -18.85 -9.12
C LYS A 108 13.50 -18.35 -8.16
N PRO A 109 13.84 -18.07 -6.90
CA PRO A 109 12.92 -17.43 -5.98
C PRO A 109 12.42 -16.08 -6.50
N ILE A 110 11.12 -15.84 -6.38
CA ILE A 110 10.47 -14.58 -6.74
C ILE A 110 9.77 -14.01 -5.51
N PHE A 111 9.95 -12.72 -5.28
CA PHE A 111 9.44 -12.03 -4.11
C PHE A 111 8.38 -10.99 -4.51
N LEU A 112 7.18 -11.16 -3.97
CA LEU A 112 6.04 -10.28 -4.21
C LEU A 112 5.65 -9.59 -2.90
N ASN A 113 5.58 -8.27 -2.92
CA ASN A 113 5.17 -7.51 -1.74
C ASN A 113 3.76 -6.92 -1.95
N PHE A 114 2.88 -7.06 -0.95
CA PHE A 114 1.54 -6.46 -0.93
C PHE A 114 0.74 -6.60 -2.24
N THR A 115 0.75 -7.78 -2.87
CA THR A 115 0.02 -8.06 -4.12
C THR A 115 -1.45 -8.32 -3.81
N HIS A 116 -2.39 -7.82 -4.62
CA HIS A 116 -3.82 -8.08 -4.44
C HIS A 116 -4.10 -9.59 -4.42
N GLU A 117 -4.91 -10.08 -3.47
CA GLU A 117 -5.13 -11.51 -3.23
C GLU A 117 -5.60 -12.26 -4.48
N SER A 118 -6.56 -11.71 -5.24
CA SER A 118 -7.03 -12.32 -6.50
C SER A 118 -5.96 -12.41 -7.59
N ILE A 119 -5.04 -11.44 -7.67
CA ILE A 119 -3.91 -11.47 -8.61
C ILE A 119 -2.94 -12.58 -8.19
N LEU A 120 -2.59 -12.64 -6.90
CA LEU A 120 -1.72 -13.70 -6.39
C LEU A 120 -2.36 -15.09 -6.56
N GLY A 121 -3.66 -15.23 -6.33
CA GLY A 121 -4.38 -16.49 -6.52
C GLY A 121 -4.28 -17.01 -7.96
N ARG A 122 -4.30 -16.11 -8.95
CA ARG A 122 -4.07 -16.49 -10.35
C ARG A 122 -2.61 -16.84 -10.64
N ILE A 123 -1.64 -16.13 -10.05
CA ILE A 123 -0.22 -16.49 -10.13
C ILE A 123 0.02 -17.89 -9.55
N GLU A 124 -0.53 -18.16 -8.38
CA GLU A 124 -0.46 -19.46 -7.71
C GLU A 124 -1.04 -20.60 -8.54
N CYS A 125 -2.15 -20.38 -9.25
CA CYS A 125 -2.77 -21.40 -10.10
C CYS A 125 -1.82 -22.01 -11.13
N PHE A 126 -0.94 -21.19 -11.74
CA PHE A 126 0.05 -21.70 -12.70
C PHE A 126 1.40 -22.02 -12.04
N TYR A 127 1.73 -21.39 -10.90
CA TYR A 127 2.98 -21.62 -10.21
C TYR A 127 3.02 -22.94 -9.43
N LYS A 128 1.86 -23.53 -9.09
CA LYS A 128 1.78 -24.83 -8.39
C LYS A 128 2.55 -25.98 -9.07
N ASP A 129 2.74 -25.90 -10.38
CA ASP A 129 3.46 -26.90 -11.17
C ASP A 129 4.98 -26.62 -11.21
N ILE A 130 5.41 -25.45 -10.72
CA ILE A 130 6.80 -24.97 -10.69
C ILE A 130 7.36 -25.09 -9.26
N GLY A 131 6.57 -24.78 -8.24
CA GLY A 131 7.06 -24.67 -6.88
C GLY A 131 6.00 -24.39 -5.81
N THR A 132 6.46 -23.89 -4.66
CA THR A 132 5.64 -23.61 -3.47
C THR A 132 5.61 -22.11 -3.16
N LEU A 133 4.59 -21.66 -2.43
CA LEU A 133 4.45 -20.28 -1.97
C LEU A 133 4.41 -20.21 -0.45
N ASP A 134 5.21 -19.32 0.13
CA ASP A 134 5.02 -18.85 1.50
C ASP A 134 4.32 -17.49 1.46
N LYS A 135 3.29 -17.31 2.28
CA LYS A 135 2.38 -16.15 2.22
C LYS A 135 2.22 -15.46 3.57
N LEU A 136 2.06 -14.14 3.54
CA LEU A 136 1.64 -13.33 4.67
C LEU A 136 0.58 -12.33 4.21
N CYS A 137 -0.59 -12.38 4.83
CA CYS A 137 -1.74 -11.55 4.47
C CYS A 137 -1.73 -10.21 5.21
N GLY A 138 -2.27 -9.18 4.57
CA GLY A 138 -2.56 -7.88 5.16
C GLY A 138 -3.76 -7.24 4.46
N ASP A 139 -4.68 -6.70 5.23
CA ASP A 139 -5.86 -6.03 4.70
C ASP A 139 -5.57 -4.54 4.50
N VAL A 140 -5.93 -4.01 3.34
CA VAL A 140 -5.87 -2.59 3.00
C VAL A 140 -7.09 -1.90 3.58
N TYR A 141 -6.86 -0.87 4.39
CA TYR A 141 -7.89 0.00 4.93
C TYR A 141 -7.71 1.40 4.34
N VAL A 142 -8.79 1.98 3.83
CA VAL A 142 -8.83 3.28 3.15
C VAL A 142 -9.67 4.27 3.95
N CYS A 143 -9.31 5.55 3.89
CA CYS A 143 -10.09 6.64 4.46
C CYS A 143 -10.47 7.65 3.38
N ASP A 144 -11.76 7.78 3.09
CA ASP A 144 -12.26 8.71 2.06
C ASP A 144 -12.51 10.11 2.62
N GLU A 145 -12.77 10.22 3.92
CA GLU A 145 -13.07 11.48 4.61
C GLU A 145 -12.36 11.53 5.97
N VAL A 146 -11.69 12.65 6.26
CA VAL A 146 -11.03 12.83 7.56
C VAL A 146 -12.08 12.92 8.65
N GLN A 147 -12.09 11.94 9.55
CA GLN A 147 -12.76 12.08 10.83
C GLN A 147 -11.83 12.85 11.77
N ASP A 148 -12.10 14.14 11.92
CA ASP A 148 -11.46 14.96 12.93
C ASP A 148 -11.97 14.56 14.31
N GLN A 149 -11.28 13.58 14.91
CA GLN A 149 -11.27 13.53 16.36
C GLN A 149 -10.65 14.83 16.87
N ASP A 150 -11.28 15.36 17.90
CA ASP A 150 -10.82 16.53 18.61
C ASP A 150 -9.46 16.25 19.25
N LEU A 151 -8.38 16.60 18.55
CA LEU A 151 -7.03 16.46 19.05
C LEU A 151 -6.78 17.31 20.30
N ASP A 152 -7.55 18.40 20.48
CA ASP A 152 -7.46 19.25 21.66
C ASP A 152 -7.98 18.51 22.91
N SER A 153 -8.90 17.56 22.73
CA SER A 153 -9.36 16.66 23.80
C SER A 153 -8.35 15.57 24.19
N LEU A 154 -7.28 15.38 23.39
CA LEU A 154 -6.24 14.38 23.59
C LEU A 154 -4.84 15.03 23.54
N PRO A 155 -4.49 16.02 24.38
CA PRO A 155 -3.24 16.74 24.24
C PRO A 155 -2.02 15.80 24.37
N LEU A 156 -0.97 16.09 23.60
CA LEU A 156 0.34 15.47 23.80
C LEU A 156 0.93 16.02 25.10
N VAL A 157 0.89 15.23 26.17
CA VAL A 157 1.46 15.59 27.47
C VAL A 157 2.94 15.24 27.48
N ASP A 158 3.79 16.22 27.80
CA ASP A 158 5.25 16.09 27.83
C ASP A 158 5.84 15.51 26.53
N ALA A 159 5.23 15.86 25.40
CA ALA A 159 5.69 15.43 24.09
C ALA A 159 5.22 16.38 22.98
N ASP A 160 5.98 16.41 21.89
CA ASP A 160 5.70 17.26 20.73
C ASP A 160 5.67 16.44 19.43
N LEU A 161 4.72 16.77 18.55
CA LEU A 161 4.68 16.25 17.19
C LEU A 161 5.61 17.09 16.29
N GLN A 162 6.55 16.44 15.62
CA GLN A 162 7.51 17.10 14.74
C GLN A 162 7.71 16.30 13.45
N GLU A 163 8.12 16.97 12.38
CA GLU A 163 8.53 16.30 11.14
C GLU A 163 9.81 15.48 11.38
N LEU A 164 9.87 14.28 10.78
CA LEU A 164 11.06 13.45 10.89
C LEU A 164 12.16 13.94 9.95
N ARG A 165 13.40 13.88 10.46
CA ARG A 165 14.63 14.08 9.68
C ARG A 165 15.31 12.76 9.33
N THR A 166 16.19 12.79 8.33
CA THR A 166 16.94 11.61 7.84
C THR A 166 17.77 10.93 8.93
N GLU A 167 18.21 11.66 9.95
CA GLU A 167 18.94 11.12 11.10
C GLU A 167 18.15 10.04 11.88
N HIS A 168 16.82 10.05 11.81
CA HIS A 168 15.96 9.06 12.46
C HIS A 168 15.80 7.77 11.63
N ALA A 169 16.26 7.74 10.38
CA ALA A 169 16.01 6.62 9.47
C ALA A 169 16.55 5.30 10.02
N LYS A 170 17.74 5.30 10.61
CA LYS A 170 18.36 4.10 11.17
C LYS A 170 17.55 3.50 12.32
N ASP A 171 17.05 4.33 13.23
CA ASP A 171 16.26 3.88 14.37
C ASP A 171 14.91 3.33 13.93
N ILE A 172 14.27 4.00 12.97
CA ILE A 172 12.98 3.60 12.40
C ILE A 172 13.11 2.29 11.61
N HIS A 173 14.13 2.19 10.75
CA HIS A 173 14.41 0.99 9.95
C HIS A 173 14.78 -0.21 10.84
N GLY A 174 15.61 0.02 11.86
CA GLY A 174 16.03 -1.05 12.79
C GLY A 174 14.87 -1.70 13.55
N LEU A 175 13.75 -0.98 13.74
CA LEU A 175 12.55 -1.48 14.41
C LEU A 175 11.42 -1.85 13.43
N TYR A 176 11.63 -1.71 12.12
CA TYR A 176 10.64 -2.04 11.11
C TYR A 176 10.57 -3.58 10.94
N PRO A 177 9.38 -4.22 11.11
CA PRO A 177 9.28 -5.69 11.08
C PRO A 177 9.67 -6.35 9.75
N ALA A 178 9.72 -5.59 8.66
CA ALA A 178 10.10 -6.05 7.34
C ALA A 178 11.35 -5.32 6.82
N ASN A 179 12.29 -5.01 7.72
CA ASN A 179 13.54 -4.33 7.40
C ASN A 179 14.51 -5.18 6.55
N ASP A 180 14.24 -6.47 6.42
CA ASP A 180 14.86 -7.42 5.48
C ASP A 180 14.48 -7.14 4.02
N MET A 181 13.30 -6.56 3.77
CA MET A 181 12.78 -6.30 2.42
C MET A 181 12.97 -4.87 1.94
N GLU A 182 13.27 -3.95 2.85
CA GLU A 182 13.36 -2.53 2.56
C GLU A 182 14.71 -2.02 3.05
N CYS A 183 15.49 -1.40 2.17
CA CYS A 183 16.83 -0.98 2.51
C CYS A 183 16.80 0.28 3.40
N LEU A 184 17.85 0.50 4.20
CA LEU A 184 17.94 1.72 5.00
C LEU A 184 17.89 2.98 4.12
N GLU A 185 18.49 2.93 2.92
CA GLU A 185 18.50 4.04 1.97
C GLU A 185 17.08 4.47 1.57
N VAL A 186 16.12 3.55 1.43
CA VAL A 186 14.74 3.97 1.11
C VAL A 186 14.16 4.78 2.27
N PHE A 187 14.41 4.42 3.53
CA PHE A 187 13.93 5.20 4.67
C PHE A 187 14.55 6.60 4.70
N GLU A 188 15.84 6.74 4.42
CA GLU A 188 16.49 8.05 4.32
C GLU A 188 15.88 8.93 3.22
N LYS A 189 15.53 8.36 2.06
CA LYS A 189 14.86 9.07 0.97
C LYS A 189 13.40 9.41 1.33
N LEU A 190 12.69 8.51 1.99
CA LEU A 190 11.31 8.74 2.44
C LEU A 190 11.25 9.89 3.44
N LEU A 191 12.10 9.92 4.46
CA LEU A 191 12.11 11.00 5.46
C LEU A 191 12.56 12.35 4.89
N ARG A 192 13.24 12.35 3.74
CA ARG A 192 13.65 13.58 3.06
C ARG A 192 12.57 14.16 2.17
N SER A 193 11.82 13.30 1.49
CA SER A 193 10.96 13.72 0.36
C SER A 193 9.47 13.56 0.65
N LEU A 194 9.09 12.64 1.55
CA LEU A 194 7.68 12.32 1.81
C LEU A 194 7.24 12.74 3.22
N PRO A 195 5.94 13.04 3.39
CA PRO A 195 5.29 13.22 4.67
C PRO A 195 5.70 12.19 5.71
N SER A 196 6.23 12.66 6.82
CA SER A 196 6.65 11.81 7.93
C SER A 196 6.65 12.59 9.24
N TYR A 197 6.10 11.97 10.29
CA TYR A 197 5.97 12.59 11.59
C TYR A 197 6.49 11.69 12.69
N GLY A 198 7.05 12.31 13.73
CA GLY A 198 7.49 11.71 14.97
C GLY A 198 6.87 12.42 16.15
N VAL A 199 6.62 11.68 17.23
CA VAL A 199 6.33 12.25 18.55
C VAL A 199 7.60 12.15 19.37
N PHE A 200 8.08 13.28 19.87
CA PHE A 200 9.29 13.38 20.68
C PHE A 200 8.90 13.64 22.13
N SER A 201 9.48 12.90 23.08
CA SER A 201 9.28 13.17 24.51
C SER A 201 9.91 14.51 24.92
N SER A 202 9.57 14.99 26.11
CA SER A 202 10.21 16.15 26.75
C SER A 202 11.73 16.02 26.91
N THR A 203 12.26 14.80 26.88
CA THR A 203 13.71 14.51 26.91
C THR A 203 14.35 14.47 25.51
N GLY A 204 13.56 14.68 24.45
CA GLY A 204 14.01 14.61 23.05
C GLY A 204 14.06 13.21 22.46
N GLU A 205 13.55 12.18 23.13
CA GLU A 205 13.53 10.81 22.61
C GLU A 205 12.40 10.63 21.59
N LEU A 206 12.71 10.01 20.44
CA LEU A 206 11.70 9.61 19.46
C LEU A 206 10.81 8.50 20.02
N ALA A 207 9.62 8.88 20.49
CA ALA A 207 8.69 8.01 21.20
C ALA A 207 7.77 7.21 20.27
N ALA A 208 7.33 7.83 19.17
CA ALA A 208 6.49 7.21 18.16
C ALA A 208 6.74 7.85 16.79
N TRP A 209 6.44 7.14 15.71
CA TRP A 209 6.63 7.66 14.35
C TRP A 209 5.62 7.07 13.38
N MET A 210 5.47 7.74 12.23
CA MET A 210 4.75 7.24 11.07
C MET A 210 5.28 7.94 9.80
N VAL A 211 5.35 7.20 8.69
CA VAL A 211 5.97 7.66 7.44
C VAL A 211 5.02 7.38 6.28
N GLN A 212 5.00 8.20 5.23
CA GLN A 212 4.39 7.82 3.94
C GLN A 212 5.37 6.94 3.15
N SER A 213 4.90 5.82 2.59
CA SER A 213 5.72 4.91 1.79
C SER A 213 5.83 5.38 0.33
N TYR A 214 6.80 4.82 -0.40
CA TYR A 214 6.95 5.02 -1.85
C TYR A 214 5.75 4.49 -2.66
N TYR A 215 4.88 3.66 -2.06
CA TYR A 215 3.63 3.18 -2.65
C TYR A 215 2.40 3.91 -2.10
N GLY A 216 2.60 5.07 -1.47
CA GLY A 216 1.56 5.98 -0.98
C GLY A 216 0.85 5.54 0.31
N ALA A 217 1.18 4.37 0.88
CA ALA A 217 0.59 3.95 2.14
C ALA A 217 1.15 4.80 3.27
N MET A 218 0.36 5.00 4.30
CA MET A 218 0.88 5.46 5.58
C MET A 218 1.39 4.22 6.32
N PHE A 219 2.71 4.09 6.48
CA PHE A 219 3.36 2.87 6.94
C PHE A 219 4.37 3.13 8.08
N SER A 220 4.95 2.05 8.58
CA SER A 220 5.90 2.07 9.71
C SER A 220 5.38 2.84 10.92
N MET A 221 4.08 2.74 11.24
CA MET A 221 3.57 3.28 12.50
C MET A 221 4.09 2.41 13.64
N GLN A 222 4.82 3.01 14.56
CA GLN A 222 5.23 2.34 15.79
C GLN A 222 5.23 3.34 16.95
N THR A 223 4.94 2.85 18.15
CA THR A 223 5.17 3.56 19.41
C THR A 223 6.03 2.66 20.29
N ARG A 224 7.16 3.18 20.81
CA ARG A 224 8.02 2.40 21.71
C ARG A 224 7.23 1.98 22.95
N PRO A 225 7.46 0.78 23.51
CA PRO A 225 6.65 0.22 24.60
C PRO A 225 6.38 1.18 25.76
N GLN A 226 7.41 1.90 26.23
CA GLN A 226 7.34 2.84 27.35
C GLN A 226 6.49 4.10 27.09
N PHE A 227 6.14 4.38 25.82
CA PHE A 227 5.31 5.53 25.42
C PHE A 227 3.90 5.15 24.94
N ARG A 228 3.53 3.86 25.02
CA ARG A 228 2.21 3.40 24.59
C ARG A 228 1.10 3.95 25.49
N ARG A 229 -0.14 3.92 24.97
CA ARG A 229 -1.37 4.37 25.67
C ARG A 229 -1.42 5.87 26.01
N LYS A 230 -0.58 6.68 25.38
CA LYS A 230 -0.56 8.16 25.51
C LYS A 230 -1.21 8.90 24.33
N GLY A 231 -1.92 8.19 23.44
CA GLY A 231 -2.58 8.80 22.28
C GLY A 231 -1.69 9.13 21.07
N TYR A 232 -0.38 8.87 21.15
CA TYR A 232 0.59 9.26 20.10
C TYR A 232 0.27 8.69 18.72
N GLY A 233 -0.15 7.42 18.65
CA GLY A 233 -0.57 6.80 17.40
C GLY A 233 -1.77 7.49 16.74
N THR A 234 -2.71 8.02 17.53
CA THR A 234 -3.87 8.78 17.02
C THR A 234 -3.42 10.10 16.40
N HIS A 235 -2.56 10.85 17.10
CA HIS A 235 -1.99 12.10 16.59
C HIS A 235 -1.24 11.90 15.28
N LEU A 236 -0.37 10.89 15.22
CA LEU A 236 0.39 10.55 14.01
C LEU A 236 -0.54 10.17 12.86
N ALA A 237 -1.47 9.25 13.09
CA ALA A 237 -2.38 8.78 12.05
C ALA A 237 -3.26 9.90 11.50
N GLN A 238 -3.84 10.75 12.36
CA GLN A 238 -4.67 11.87 11.91
C GLN A 238 -3.87 12.93 11.17
N SER A 239 -2.71 13.33 11.72
CA SER A 239 -1.87 14.37 11.12
C SER A 239 -1.35 13.93 9.75
N LEU A 240 -0.90 12.68 9.64
CA LEU A 240 -0.42 12.14 8.37
C LEU A 240 -1.56 11.94 7.37
N THR A 241 -2.74 11.48 7.81
CA THR A 241 -3.95 11.36 6.96
C THR A 241 -4.29 12.69 6.31
N LYS A 242 -4.37 13.77 7.10
CA LYS A 242 -4.64 15.12 6.59
C LYS A 242 -3.61 15.55 5.55
N LEU A 243 -2.33 15.37 5.86
CA LEU A 243 -1.24 15.81 4.99
C LEU A 243 -1.22 15.03 3.66
N VAL A 244 -1.43 13.72 3.67
CA VAL A 244 -1.45 12.93 2.42
C VAL A 244 -2.69 13.26 1.58
N MET A 245 -3.85 13.53 2.18
CA MET A 245 -5.05 14.00 1.46
C MET A 245 -4.82 15.37 0.81
N GLN A 246 -4.18 16.30 1.53
CA GLN A 246 -3.81 17.61 0.97
C GLN A 246 -2.85 17.49 -0.21
N ARG A 247 -1.98 16.47 -0.22
CA ARG A 247 -1.12 16.11 -1.36
C ARG A 247 -1.86 15.32 -2.47
N GLY A 248 -3.17 15.14 -2.35
CA GLY A 248 -4.03 14.47 -3.32
C GLY A 248 -3.91 12.94 -3.30
N TYR A 249 -3.37 12.33 -2.25
CA TYR A 249 -3.33 10.87 -2.09
C TYR A 249 -4.61 10.37 -1.43
N ILE A 250 -4.99 9.13 -1.73
CA ILE A 250 -5.98 8.37 -0.98
C ILE A 250 -5.25 7.77 0.23
N PRO A 251 -5.57 8.19 1.47
CA PRO A 251 -4.97 7.63 2.66
C PRO A 251 -5.31 6.16 2.80
N PHE A 252 -4.29 5.34 2.97
CA PHE A 252 -4.50 3.94 3.28
C PHE A 252 -3.38 3.37 4.13
N VAL A 253 -3.72 2.30 4.84
CA VAL A 253 -2.80 1.50 5.65
C VAL A 253 -2.99 0.02 5.33
N ILE A 254 -1.93 -0.76 5.54
CA ILE A 254 -1.99 -2.22 5.44
C ILE A 254 -1.85 -2.79 6.84
N ILE A 255 -2.90 -3.47 7.32
CA ILE A 255 -2.97 -3.99 8.68
C ILE A 255 -3.01 -5.52 8.60
N ARG A 256 -2.09 -6.18 9.32
CA ARG A 256 -2.12 -7.63 9.48
C ARG A 256 -3.32 -8.04 10.33
N PRO A 257 -3.98 -9.19 10.06
CA PRO A 257 -5.14 -9.64 10.82
C PRO A 257 -4.92 -9.71 12.34
N GLU A 258 -3.70 -10.01 12.77
CA GLU A 258 -3.33 -10.16 14.18
C GLU A 258 -3.11 -8.82 14.91
N ASN A 259 -3.07 -7.69 14.19
CA ASN A 259 -2.80 -6.37 14.76
C ASN A 259 -4.09 -5.64 15.17
N GLU A 260 -4.78 -6.18 16.18
CA GLU A 260 -6.05 -5.65 16.69
C GLU A 260 -5.92 -4.19 17.17
N ALA A 261 -4.78 -3.81 17.75
CA ALA A 261 -4.54 -2.46 18.24
C ALA A 261 -4.56 -1.42 17.09
N SER A 262 -3.88 -1.72 15.98
CA SER A 262 -3.90 -0.83 14.81
C SER A 262 -5.27 -0.86 14.13
N LEU A 263 -5.90 -2.04 14.02
CA LEU A 263 -7.24 -2.15 13.46
C LEU A 263 -8.24 -1.26 14.21
N GLY A 264 -8.28 -1.36 15.54
CA GLY A 264 -9.16 -0.55 16.38
C GLY A 264 -8.84 0.95 16.31
N LEU A 265 -7.57 1.34 16.15
CA LEU A 265 -7.18 2.73 15.94
C LEU A 265 -7.76 3.26 14.61
N TYR A 266 -7.46 2.61 13.50
CA TYR A 266 -7.84 3.09 12.17
C TYR A 266 -9.35 3.07 11.95
N GLN A 267 -10.07 2.07 12.47
CA GLN A 267 -11.54 2.05 12.43
C GLN A 267 -12.17 3.26 13.14
N LYS A 268 -11.61 3.69 14.29
CA LYS A 268 -12.05 4.90 15.01
C LYS A 268 -11.73 6.20 14.26
N LEU A 269 -10.77 6.15 13.33
CA LEU A 269 -10.40 7.27 12.47
C LEU A 269 -11.13 7.24 11.12
N GLY A 270 -12.14 6.38 10.97
CA GLY A 270 -12.97 6.31 9.77
C GLY A 270 -12.45 5.38 8.67
N PHE A 271 -11.32 4.71 8.88
CA PHE A 271 -10.77 3.79 7.88
C PHE A 271 -11.64 2.54 7.74
N ARG A 272 -11.89 2.12 6.50
CA ARG A 272 -12.69 0.95 6.14
C ARG A 272 -11.86 -0.02 5.31
N ARG A 273 -12.06 -1.33 5.54
CA ARG A 273 -11.39 -2.38 4.78
C ARG A 273 -11.84 -2.30 3.32
N ALA A 274 -10.89 -2.22 2.39
CA ALA A 274 -11.13 -2.20 0.96
C ALA A 274 -10.88 -3.59 0.34
N TYR A 275 -9.67 -4.14 0.47
CA TYR A 275 -9.30 -5.42 -0.11
C TYR A 275 -8.13 -6.07 0.64
N ARG A 276 -7.85 -7.34 0.33
CA ARG A 276 -6.72 -8.08 0.91
C ARG A 276 -5.51 -8.06 -0.02
N THR A 277 -4.35 -7.87 0.59
CA THR A 277 -3.04 -8.02 -0.04
C THR A 277 -2.27 -9.17 0.58
N VAL A 278 -1.32 -9.70 -0.17
CA VAL A 278 -0.47 -10.80 0.24
C VAL A 278 0.97 -10.47 -0.12
N ARG A 279 1.87 -10.57 0.87
CA ARG A 279 3.32 -10.77 0.64
C ARG A 279 3.52 -12.24 0.35
N ALA A 280 4.20 -12.56 -0.75
CA ALA A 280 4.47 -13.93 -1.14
C ALA A 280 5.92 -14.13 -1.53
N VAL A 281 6.49 -15.27 -1.16
CA VAL A 281 7.76 -15.76 -1.68
C VAL A 281 7.49 -17.05 -2.44
N LEU A 282 7.72 -17.00 -3.74
CA LEU A 282 7.54 -18.12 -4.68
C LEU A 282 8.88 -18.85 -4.77
N ARG A 283 8.90 -20.14 -4.44
CA ARG A 283 10.10 -20.97 -4.45
C ARG A 283 9.97 -22.14 -5.42
N PRO A 284 10.87 -22.27 -6.40
CA PRO A 284 10.85 -23.39 -7.33
C PRO A 284 11.18 -24.70 -6.63
N ALA A 285 10.66 -25.81 -7.16
CA ALA A 285 10.90 -27.14 -6.59
C ALA A 285 12.41 -27.45 -6.51
N GLY A 286 12.85 -27.99 -5.36
CA GLY A 286 14.25 -28.35 -5.13
C GLY A 286 15.16 -27.20 -4.66
N CYS A 287 14.66 -25.96 -4.55
CA CYS A 287 15.41 -24.86 -3.96
C CYS A 287 15.47 -25.00 -2.42
N PRO A 288 16.66 -24.92 -1.78
CA PRO A 288 16.78 -24.94 -0.33
C PRO A 288 16.02 -23.78 0.31
N ARG A 289 15.39 -24.02 1.47
CA ARG A 289 14.84 -22.93 2.28
C ARG A 289 15.98 -22.27 3.05
N HIS A 290 16.30 -21.02 2.72
CA HIS A 290 17.18 -20.21 3.55
C HIS A 290 16.37 -19.56 4.69
N PRO A 291 16.86 -19.56 5.94
CA PRO A 291 16.18 -18.92 7.06
C PRO A 291 15.91 -17.43 6.83
N GLU A 292 16.78 -16.77 6.07
CA GLU A 292 16.70 -15.33 5.72
C GLU A 292 15.53 -15.01 4.78
N ASP A 293 15.04 -16.00 4.03
CA ASP A 293 13.87 -15.82 3.16
C ASP A 293 12.53 -16.10 3.88
N ALA A 294 12.58 -16.52 5.15
CA ALA A 294 11.39 -16.81 5.93
C ALA A 294 10.61 -15.50 6.16
N ILE A 295 9.30 -15.52 5.90
CA ILE A 295 8.46 -14.37 6.24
C ILE A 295 8.34 -14.32 7.76
N VAL A 296 9.11 -13.43 8.39
CA VAL A 296 9.12 -13.29 9.85
C VAL A 296 7.80 -12.67 10.31
N LEU A 297 7.00 -13.45 11.04
CA LEU A 297 5.93 -12.94 11.88
C LEU A 297 6.57 -12.40 13.16
N MET A 298 6.86 -11.10 13.23
CA MET A 298 7.04 -10.49 14.54
C MET A 298 5.65 -10.25 15.15
N GLU A 299 5.33 -11.05 16.17
CA GLU A 299 4.43 -10.63 17.24
C GLU A 299 5.02 -9.37 17.88
N GLY A 300 4.18 -8.39 18.20
CA GLY A 300 4.61 -7.03 18.55
C GLY A 300 5.77 -7.06 19.53
N ILE A 301 6.90 -6.44 19.13
CA ILE A 301 8.16 -6.34 19.88
C ILE A 301 7.93 -6.50 21.38
N VAL A 302 8.17 -7.72 21.85
CA VAL A 302 8.48 -8.06 23.24
C VAL A 302 9.93 -7.65 23.49
N ASP A 303 10.15 -7.08 24.67
CA ASP A 303 11.35 -6.40 25.15
C ASP A 303 12.66 -6.64 24.39
N ALA A 304 13.19 -5.58 23.77
CA ALA A 304 14.60 -5.49 23.44
C ALA A 304 15.40 -5.13 24.70
N ALA A 305 15.45 -6.03 25.67
CA ALA A 305 16.46 -6.04 26.71
C ALA A 305 17.67 -6.85 26.21
N HIS A 306 18.58 -6.21 25.48
CA HIS A 306 19.96 -6.67 25.32
C HIS A 306 20.88 -5.45 25.47
N ILE A 307 20.94 -4.93 26.69
CA ILE A 307 22.06 -4.10 27.17
C ILE A 307 22.61 -4.82 28.40
N ALA A 308 23.83 -5.34 28.24
CA ALA A 308 24.78 -5.82 29.24
C ALA A 308 24.23 -6.59 30.47
N GLU A 309 24.60 -7.88 30.54
CA GLU A 309 24.46 -8.72 31.73
C GLU A 309 25.03 -8.02 32.98
N VAL A 310 24.15 -7.74 33.94
CA VAL A 310 24.52 -7.54 35.35
C VAL A 310 23.70 -8.56 36.14
N PRO A 311 24.32 -9.44 36.95
CA PRO A 311 23.59 -10.49 37.63
C PRO A 311 22.78 -9.88 38.78
N ILE A 312 21.47 -10.09 38.77
CA ILE A 312 20.58 -9.70 39.87
C ILE A 312 20.10 -10.98 40.56
N GLU A 313 20.39 -11.06 41.86
CA GLU A 313 19.93 -12.11 42.77
C GLU A 313 18.39 -12.09 42.89
N PHE A 314 17.79 -13.27 42.81
CA PHE A 314 16.35 -13.46 42.99
C PHE A 314 15.98 -13.33 44.47
N VAL A 315 15.05 -12.44 44.78
CA VAL A 315 14.29 -12.46 46.04
C VAL A 315 12.87 -12.89 45.70
N ASP A 316 12.46 -14.05 46.22
CA ASP A 316 11.13 -14.63 46.06
C ASP A 316 10.04 -13.75 46.68
N VAL A 317 8.94 -13.57 45.94
CA VAL A 317 7.66 -13.09 46.51
C VAL A 317 6.53 -14.02 46.02
N PRO A 318 5.59 -14.45 46.90
CA PRO A 318 4.75 -15.63 46.65
C PRO A 318 3.58 -15.38 45.72
N ALA A 319 3.23 -16.45 44.98
CA ALA A 319 2.03 -16.57 44.17
C ALA A 319 0.76 -16.40 45.02
N ALA A 320 -0.12 -15.51 44.58
CA ALA A 320 -1.48 -15.42 45.11
C ALA A 320 -2.45 -15.03 44.00
N PHE A 321 -3.33 -15.99 43.70
CA PHE A 321 -4.62 -15.90 43.02
C PHE A 321 -4.65 -16.00 41.49
N ALA A 322 -4.83 -17.26 41.09
CA ALA A 322 -5.49 -17.71 39.89
C ALA A 322 -7.02 -17.48 39.93
N ASP A 323 -7.63 -17.75 38.78
CA ASP A 323 -9.05 -17.81 38.40
C ASP A 323 -9.72 -16.49 38.03
N ASP A 324 -10.08 -16.35 36.74
CA ASP A 324 -11.47 -16.67 36.36
C ASP A 324 -11.59 -16.99 34.86
N ALA A 325 -12.30 -18.08 34.58
CA ALA A 325 -12.62 -18.57 33.26
C ALA A 325 -13.98 -18.01 32.83
N ARG A 326 -14.06 -17.32 31.67
CA ARG A 326 -15.29 -17.15 30.88
C ARG A 326 -15.07 -16.27 29.66
N ALA A 327 -15.18 -16.87 28.46
CA ALA A 327 -15.98 -16.35 27.34
C ALA A 327 -15.74 -17.19 26.06
N GLU A 328 -16.16 -18.44 26.07
CA GLU A 328 -16.57 -19.13 24.84
C GLU A 328 -18.05 -18.80 24.60
N HIS A 329 -18.34 -18.00 23.58
CA HIS A 329 -19.59 -17.93 22.78
C HIS A 329 -19.74 -16.55 22.16
N LEU A 330 -19.25 -16.39 20.93
CA LEU A 330 -19.83 -15.50 19.92
C LEU A 330 -19.12 -15.74 18.57
N ALA A 331 -19.13 -17.01 18.14
CA ALA A 331 -18.92 -17.39 16.76
C ALA A 331 -20.29 -17.86 16.25
N ASP A 332 -21.01 -16.96 15.57
CA ASP A 332 -22.04 -17.25 14.56
C ASP A 332 -22.90 -15.99 14.32
N ALA A 333 -22.46 -15.16 13.37
CA ALA A 333 -23.30 -14.30 12.52
C ALA A 333 -22.39 -13.38 11.67
N ILE A 334 -21.92 -13.87 10.52
CA ILE A 334 -21.40 -13.01 9.45
C ILE A 334 -22.53 -12.87 8.42
N PRO A 335 -23.17 -11.70 8.26
CA PRO A 335 -24.09 -11.49 7.16
C PRO A 335 -23.33 -11.30 5.85
N ASP A 336 -23.87 -11.90 4.78
CA ASP A 336 -23.40 -11.79 3.40
C ASP A 336 -23.33 -10.35 2.90
N ALA A 337 -22.30 -10.10 2.07
CA ALA A 337 -22.11 -9.01 1.10
C ALA A 337 -22.89 -7.70 1.33
N ILE A 338 -22.18 -6.67 1.79
CA ILE A 338 -22.65 -5.28 1.75
C ILE A 338 -22.48 -4.76 0.30
N PRO A 339 -23.53 -4.29 -0.37
CA PRO A 339 -23.41 -3.71 -1.71
C PRO A 339 -22.66 -2.37 -1.68
N ALA A 340 -22.01 -2.04 -2.80
CA ALA A 340 -21.17 -0.86 -2.96
C ALA A 340 -21.92 0.47 -2.61
N PRO A 341 -21.21 1.47 -2.05
CA PRO A 341 -21.77 2.79 -1.76
C PRO A 341 -22.32 3.50 -3.01
N GLU A 342 -23.39 4.27 -2.85
CA GLU A 342 -24.09 4.97 -3.94
C GLU A 342 -23.24 5.97 -4.73
N ALA A 343 -22.10 6.41 -4.19
CA ALA A 343 -21.14 7.29 -4.86
C ALA A 343 -20.46 6.67 -6.11
N PHE A 344 -20.62 5.36 -6.33
CA PHE A 344 -20.05 4.64 -7.47
C PHE A 344 -21.10 4.07 -8.46
N ARG A 345 -22.37 4.44 -8.32
CA ARG A 345 -23.39 4.11 -9.34
C ARG A 345 -23.35 5.14 -10.47
N ILE A 346 -22.66 4.79 -11.55
CA ILE A 346 -22.90 5.46 -12.84
C ILE A 346 -24.33 5.06 -13.28
N SER A 347 -25.20 6.05 -13.51
CA SER A 347 -26.53 5.84 -14.05
C SER A 347 -26.42 5.28 -15.48
N GLY A 348 -26.56 3.97 -15.60
CA GLY A 348 -26.66 3.27 -16.88
C GLY A 348 -28.12 3.00 -17.23
N ASP A 349 -28.79 3.99 -17.83
CA ASP A 349 -29.97 3.85 -18.68
C ASP A 349 -29.65 4.74 -19.90
N GLU A 350 -29.57 4.31 -21.16
CA GLU A 350 -30.33 3.31 -21.89
C GLU A 350 -29.44 2.60 -22.93
N VAL A 351 -29.36 1.27 -22.91
CA VAL A 351 -29.12 0.49 -24.13
C VAL A 351 -30.17 -0.61 -24.20
N ARG A 352 -31.32 -0.29 -24.78
CA ARG A 352 -32.26 -1.30 -25.27
C ARG A 352 -32.12 -1.43 -26.79
N ALA A 353 -31.60 -2.58 -27.19
CA ALA A 353 -31.61 -3.04 -28.56
C ALA A 353 -33.05 -3.17 -29.10
N ARG A 354 -33.37 -2.50 -30.23
CA ARG A 354 -34.40 -2.97 -31.17
C ARG A 354 -34.03 -2.62 -32.62
N GLY A 355 -33.86 -3.67 -33.42
CA GLY A 355 -34.48 -3.79 -34.74
C GLY A 355 -33.95 -2.95 -35.90
N ARG A 356 -33.24 -3.60 -36.83
CA ARG A 356 -33.14 -3.17 -38.25
C ARG A 356 -34.54 -3.01 -38.87
N ARG A 357 -34.80 -1.87 -39.54
CA ARG A 357 -35.20 -1.77 -40.97
C ARG A 357 -35.46 -0.32 -41.42
N ARG A 358 -34.78 0.02 -42.53
CA ARG A 358 -35.18 0.89 -43.68
C ARG A 358 -35.80 2.28 -43.45
N GLY A 359 -35.09 3.27 -44.00
CA GLY A 359 -35.62 4.20 -45.02
C GLY A 359 -36.01 5.60 -44.55
N GLY A 360 -35.56 6.60 -45.32
CA GLY A 360 -36.07 7.97 -45.28
C GLY A 360 -35.10 8.98 -44.65
N GLY A 361 -34.47 9.80 -45.48
CA GLY A 361 -33.76 10.99 -45.01
C GLY A 361 -34.71 12.12 -44.65
N VAL A 362 -34.21 13.15 -43.97
CA VAL A 362 -34.30 14.60 -44.26
C VAL A 362 -33.25 15.31 -43.38
N ALA A 363 -32.80 16.47 -43.84
CA ALA A 363 -31.59 17.21 -43.50
C ALA A 363 -31.77 18.34 -42.45
N PHE A 364 -30.61 18.94 -42.08
CA PHE A 364 -30.34 20.24 -41.40
C PHE A 364 -30.67 20.35 -39.89
N GLU A 365 -29.97 21.10 -39.03
CA GLU A 365 -29.15 22.31 -39.19
C GLU A 365 -28.22 22.51 -37.96
N VAL A 366 -27.25 23.41 -38.10
CA VAL A 366 -26.22 23.83 -37.14
C VAL A 366 -26.77 24.83 -36.11
N ALA A 367 -26.31 24.77 -34.85
CA ALA A 367 -26.28 25.94 -33.98
C ALA A 367 -25.05 25.90 -33.05
N VAL A 368 -24.10 26.81 -33.32
CA VAL A 368 -22.99 27.23 -32.47
C VAL A 368 -23.48 28.38 -31.60
N GLY A 369 -23.13 28.38 -30.31
CA GLY A 369 -23.43 29.52 -29.43
C GLY A 369 -22.61 29.49 -28.16
N GLY A 370 -21.44 30.14 -28.19
CA GLY A 370 -20.75 30.59 -26.98
C GLY A 370 -21.25 31.98 -26.56
N HIS A 371 -21.03 32.36 -25.31
CA HIS A 371 -20.78 33.76 -24.96
C HIS A 371 -19.90 33.90 -23.72
N CYS A 372 -18.87 34.72 -23.93
CA CYS A 372 -17.88 35.24 -22.99
C CYS A 372 -18.45 36.48 -22.28
N LEU A 373 -18.11 36.66 -21.00
CA LEU A 373 -18.42 37.87 -20.22
C LEU A 373 -17.20 38.80 -20.20
N THR A 374 -17.34 39.99 -20.78
CA THR A 374 -16.52 41.17 -20.46
C THR A 374 -17.42 42.39 -20.38
N ALA A 375 -17.23 43.20 -19.33
CA ALA A 375 -17.86 44.49 -19.12
C ALA A 375 -16.80 45.62 -19.19
N PRO A 376 -17.17 46.85 -19.60
CA PRO A 376 -16.23 47.84 -20.09
C PRO A 376 -15.80 48.87 -19.03
N SER A 377 -14.60 49.44 -19.22
CA SER A 377 -14.12 50.65 -18.56
C SER A 377 -13.64 51.69 -19.60
N ALA A 378 -14.24 52.89 -19.57
CA ALA A 378 -13.69 54.21 -19.90
C ALA A 378 -14.85 55.20 -20.15
N PRO A 379 -14.78 56.46 -19.68
CA PRO A 379 -14.18 57.57 -20.45
C PRO A 379 -13.33 58.52 -19.54
N PRO A 380 -12.68 59.65 -19.97
CA PRO A 380 -13.03 60.54 -21.10
C PRO A 380 -11.88 61.24 -21.89
N ARG A 381 -12.14 61.58 -23.16
CA ARG A 381 -12.33 62.96 -23.71
C ARG A 381 -12.46 62.93 -25.22
#